data_AF-A0A7V1SLR1-F1
#
_entry.id   AF-A0A7V1SLR1-F1
#
_cell.length_a   1.000
_cell.length_b   1.000
_cell.length_c   1.000
_cell.angle_alpha   90.00
_cell.angle_beta   90.00
_cell.angle_gamma   90.00
#
_symmetry.space_group_name_H-M   'P 1'
#
loop_
_entity.id
_entity.type
_entity.pdbx_description
1 polymer ?
#
loop_
_entity_poly.entity_id
_entity_poly.type
_entity_poly.pdbx_seq_one_letter_code
_entity_poly.pdbx_strand_id
1 'polypeptide(L)'
;PVVAKMPSSRQGRGVLRIDSAITSDFVMENLQDNSRGVLVQEYLFPENRRDVRAFIVGGEVVAAMELTPLAGDFRSNIHLTGSGKGLTLDEELSELAVRSAEVLGLEIAGTDIIVDKEGTPKIIEVNYSPGFRGLEQATGVDIASRIIGYVSHKIMMGKPCISPF
;
A
#
# COMPACT_ATOMS: atom_id res chain seq x y z
N PRO A 1 -0.82 -3.75 22.12
CA PRO A 1 -1.05 -2.42 21.51
C PRO A 1 -1.85 -2.59 20.22
N VAL A 2 -2.55 -1.55 19.78
CA VAL A 2 -3.31 -1.54 18.52
C VAL A 2 -2.97 -0.31 17.69
N VAL A 3 -3.27 -0.36 16.40
CA VAL A 3 -3.25 0.81 15.52
C VAL A 3 -4.68 1.21 15.21
N ALA A 4 -5.03 2.46 15.53
CA ALA A 4 -6.27 3.09 15.09
C ALA A 4 -6.01 3.90 13.81
N LYS A 5 -6.82 3.67 12.77
CA LYS A 5 -6.75 4.35 11.48
C LYS A 5 -8.08 5.05 11.19
N MET A 6 -8.01 6.33 10.86
CA MET A 6 -9.17 7.07 10.36
C MET A 6 -9.40 6.74 8.87
N PRO A 7 -10.62 6.41 8.42
CA PRO A 7 -10.90 5.97 7.04
C PRO A 7 -10.61 6.99 5.95
N SER A 8 -10.56 8.29 6.29
CA SER A 8 -10.55 9.39 5.33
C SER A 8 -9.22 10.14 5.22
N SER A 9 -8.16 9.68 5.90
CA SER A 9 -6.94 10.47 6.04
C SER A 9 -5.87 10.08 5.01
N ARG A 10 -5.27 11.08 4.35
CA ARG A 10 -4.15 10.88 3.42
C ARG A 10 -2.80 11.04 4.14
N GLN A 11 -1.78 10.34 3.64
CA GLN A 11 -0.37 10.50 4.03
C GLN A 11 -0.05 10.15 5.50
N GLY A 12 -0.75 9.18 6.10
CA GLY A 12 -0.45 8.71 7.46
C GLY A 12 -0.87 9.68 8.59
N ARG A 13 -1.49 10.82 8.26
CA ARG A 13 -2.31 11.57 9.23
C ARG A 13 -3.44 10.65 9.70
N GLY A 14 -3.80 10.65 10.97
CA GLY A 14 -4.89 9.78 11.48
C GLY A 14 -4.55 8.31 11.69
N VAL A 15 -3.27 7.94 11.72
CA VAL A 15 -2.80 6.61 12.16
C VAL A 15 -2.14 6.77 13.53
N LEU A 16 -2.71 6.13 14.56
CA LEU A 16 -2.28 6.26 15.95
C LEU A 16 -1.99 4.89 16.55
N ARG A 17 -0.89 4.79 17.29
CA ARG A 17 -0.61 3.65 18.16
C ARG A 17 -1.28 3.88 19.51
N ILE A 18 -1.98 2.87 20.00
CA ILE A 18 -2.67 2.87 21.29
C ILE A 18 -2.03 1.79 22.17
N ASP A 19 -1.44 2.22 23.28
CA ASP A 19 -0.67 1.39 24.21
C ASP A 19 -1.38 1.11 25.55
N SER A 20 -2.49 1.81 25.84
CA SER A 20 -3.23 1.66 27.09
C SER A 20 -4.74 1.83 26.92
N ALA A 21 -5.52 1.28 27.85
CA ALA A 21 -6.96 1.46 27.89
C ALA A 21 -7.35 2.95 28.04
N ILE A 22 -6.62 3.71 28.85
CA ILE A 22 -6.84 5.14 29.06
C ILE A 22 -6.68 5.92 27.74
N THR A 23 -5.64 5.60 26.96
CA THR A 23 -5.44 6.22 25.64
C THR A 23 -6.50 5.77 24.63
N SER A 24 -7.01 4.56 24.77
CA SER A 24 -8.10 4.04 23.93
C SER A 24 -9.38 4.84 24.14
N ASP A 25 -9.79 5.08 25.38
CA ASP A 25 -11.00 5.83 25.70
C ASP A 25 -10.92 7.26 25.13
N PHE A 26 -9.77 7.92 25.33
CA PHE A 26 -9.53 9.25 24.77
C PHE A 26 -9.61 9.27 23.24
N VAL A 27 -9.00 8.30 22.55
CA VAL A 27 -9.05 8.20 21.07
C VAL A 27 -10.48 7.96 20.60
N MET A 28 -11.21 7.06 21.25
CA MET A 28 -12.58 6.74 20.88
C MET A 28 -13.54 7.91 21.10
N GLU A 29 -13.34 8.71 22.15
CA GLU A 29 -14.16 9.90 22.42
C GLU A 29 -13.87 11.06 21.47
N ASN A 30 -12.61 11.24 21.05
CA ASN A 30 -12.17 12.45 20.33
C ASN A 30 -11.96 12.25 18.82
N LEU A 31 -11.85 11.01 18.34
CA LEU A 31 -11.52 10.71 16.93
C LEU A 31 -12.63 9.95 16.19
N GLN A 32 -13.80 9.80 16.80
CA GLN A 32 -15.00 9.39 16.07
C GLN A 32 -15.40 10.50 15.10
N ASP A 33 -15.01 10.36 13.84
CA ASP A 33 -15.80 10.93 12.75
C ASP A 33 -17.13 10.17 12.76
N ASN A 34 -18.17 10.82 13.29
CA ASN A 34 -19.52 10.26 13.51
C ASN A 34 -20.14 9.65 12.24
N SER A 35 -19.56 9.89 11.06
CA SER A 35 -20.04 9.38 9.78
C SER A 35 -19.36 8.08 9.29
N ARG A 36 -18.15 7.74 9.77
CA ARG A 36 -17.31 6.67 9.17
C ARG A 36 -16.60 5.74 10.15
N GLY A 37 -16.58 6.07 11.44
CA GLY A 37 -15.95 5.24 12.46
C GLY A 37 -14.41 5.16 12.36
N VAL A 38 -13.83 4.18 13.07
CA VAL A 38 -12.38 3.98 13.19
C VAL A 38 -12.04 2.52 12.88
N LEU A 39 -10.98 2.29 12.12
CA LEU A 39 -10.44 0.95 11.89
C LEU A 39 -9.36 0.65 12.93
N VAL A 40 -9.60 -0.35 13.77
CA VAL A 40 -8.64 -0.82 14.78
C VAL A 40 -7.99 -2.12 14.29
N GLN A 41 -6.67 -2.15 14.28
CA GLN A 41 -5.87 -3.27 13.81
C GLN A 41 -4.83 -3.67 14.86
N GLU A 42 -4.37 -4.91 14.80
CA GLU A 42 -3.20 -5.33 15.57
C GLU A 42 -1.99 -4.42 15.28
N TYR A 43 -1.21 -4.08 16.31
CA TYR A 43 0.03 -3.37 16.12
C TYR A 43 1.14 -4.35 15.74
N LEU A 44 1.61 -4.26 14.49
CA LEU A 44 2.75 -5.02 14.00
C LEU A 44 4.04 -4.31 14.40
N PHE A 45 4.88 -4.98 15.18
CA PHE A 45 6.14 -4.44 15.68
C PHE A 45 7.15 -4.22 14.53
N PRO A 46 7.76 -3.03 14.41
CA PRO A 46 8.71 -2.74 13.32
C PRO A 46 9.99 -3.57 13.38
N GLU A 47 10.32 -4.14 14.54
CA GLU A 47 11.51 -4.97 14.72
C GLU A 47 11.43 -6.24 13.87
N ASN A 48 12.40 -6.41 12.96
CA ASN A 48 12.53 -7.56 12.05
C ASN A 48 11.34 -7.79 11.10
N ARG A 49 10.45 -6.82 10.91
CA ARG A 49 9.43 -6.87 9.87
C ARG A 49 9.94 -6.24 8.57
N ARG A 50 9.32 -6.59 7.45
CA ARG A 50 9.58 -5.96 6.15
C ARG A 50 8.32 -5.25 5.68
N ASP A 51 8.47 -3.97 5.36
CA ASP A 51 7.39 -3.17 4.79
C ASP A 51 7.63 -3.07 3.28
N VAL A 52 6.72 -3.60 2.48
CA VAL A 52 6.87 -3.75 1.04
C VAL A 52 5.78 -2.98 0.34
N ARG A 53 6.15 -2.19 -0.69
CA ARG A 53 5.20 -1.69 -1.68
C ARG A 53 5.40 -2.40 -3.01
N ALA A 54 4.34 -3.01 -3.52
CA ALA A 54 4.26 -3.58 -4.86
C ALA A 54 3.41 -2.68 -5.76
N PHE A 55 3.81 -2.50 -7.02
CA PHE A 55 3.05 -1.79 -8.04
C PHE A 55 2.60 -2.77 -9.10
N ILE A 56 1.29 -2.88 -9.27
CA ILE A 56 0.63 -3.82 -10.16
C ILE A 56 0.17 -3.09 -11.41
N VAL A 57 0.43 -3.67 -12.58
CA VAL A 57 -0.14 -3.26 -13.87
C VAL A 57 -0.55 -4.51 -14.62
N GLY A 58 -1.84 -4.64 -14.95
CA GLY A 58 -2.36 -5.68 -15.83
C GLY A 58 -2.17 -7.11 -15.32
N GLY A 59 -2.19 -7.31 -14.00
CA GLY A 59 -1.99 -8.63 -13.38
C GLY A 59 -0.53 -8.99 -13.10
N GLU A 60 0.41 -8.06 -13.29
CA GLU A 60 1.83 -8.26 -13.00
C GLU A 60 2.35 -7.23 -12.00
N VAL A 61 3.24 -7.64 -11.09
CA VAL A 61 4.04 -6.69 -10.31
C VAL A 61 5.16 -6.13 -11.19
N VAL A 62 5.05 -4.87 -11.59
CA VAL A 62 6.03 -4.21 -12.48
C VAL A 62 7.19 -3.57 -11.74
N ALA A 63 6.99 -3.25 -10.46
CA ALA A 63 8.02 -2.70 -9.59
C ALA A 63 7.66 -2.96 -8.13
N ALA A 64 8.66 -3.18 -7.29
CA ALA A 64 8.49 -3.28 -5.85
C ALA A 64 9.68 -2.68 -5.11
N MET A 65 9.44 -2.23 -3.88
CA MET A 65 10.51 -1.76 -3.01
C MET A 65 10.20 -2.00 -1.53
N GLU A 66 11.26 -2.07 -0.75
CA GLU A 66 11.20 -2.16 0.71
C GLU A 66 11.26 -0.76 1.28
N LEU A 67 10.41 -0.50 2.26
CA LEU A 67 10.26 0.76 2.95
C LEU A 67 10.93 0.67 4.31
N THR A 68 11.81 1.61 4.62
CA THR A 68 12.45 1.68 5.93
C THR A 68 11.80 2.81 6.74
N PRO A 69 11.14 2.51 7.88
CA PRO A 69 10.62 3.54 8.78
C PRO A 69 11.72 4.51 9.25
N LEU A 70 11.36 5.75 9.54
CA LEU A 70 12.28 6.68 10.21
C LEU A 70 12.52 6.23 11.66
N ALA A 71 13.71 6.53 12.20
CA ALA A 71 14.00 6.22 13.59
C ALA A 71 12.97 6.89 14.53
N GLY A 72 12.31 6.07 15.36
CA GLY A 72 11.26 6.53 16.28
C GLY A 72 9.86 6.66 15.68
N ASP A 73 9.67 6.39 14.38
CA ASP A 73 8.35 6.30 13.75
C ASP A 73 8.09 4.86 13.30
N PHE A 74 6.96 4.27 13.69
CA PHE A 74 6.58 2.92 13.27
C PHE A 74 5.99 2.88 11.86
N ARG A 75 5.71 4.05 11.26
CA ARG A 75 5.10 4.18 9.94
C ARG A 75 6.19 4.28 8.88
N SER A 76 6.05 3.51 7.82
CA SER A 76 7.04 3.39 6.73
C SER A 76 6.62 4.04 5.41
N ASN A 77 5.57 4.86 5.41
CA ASN A 77 5.06 5.49 4.19
C ASN A 77 6.16 6.23 3.42
N ILE A 78 6.23 6.02 2.10
CA ILE A 78 7.21 6.64 1.17
C ILE A 78 7.32 8.16 1.35
N HIS A 79 6.18 8.81 1.55
CA HIS A 79 6.12 10.26 1.75
C HIS A 79 6.85 10.73 3.03
N LEU A 80 7.02 9.84 4.01
CA LEU A 80 7.72 10.08 5.27
C LEU A 80 9.17 9.56 5.22
N THR A 81 9.41 8.44 4.54
CA THR A 81 10.69 7.71 4.64
C THR A 81 11.74 8.18 3.64
N GLY A 82 11.35 8.82 2.54
CA GLY A 82 12.25 9.45 1.54
C GLY A 82 13.24 8.52 0.83
N SER A 83 13.39 7.28 1.30
CA SER A 83 14.33 6.28 0.84
C SER A 83 13.66 4.91 0.90
N GLY A 84 13.60 4.25 -0.25
CA GLY A 84 13.16 2.86 -0.39
C GLY A 84 14.19 2.14 -1.23
N LYS A 85 14.39 0.84 -0.99
CA LYS A 85 15.31 0.02 -1.78
C LYS A 85 14.49 -0.84 -2.73
N GLY A 86 14.73 -0.70 -4.03
CA GLY A 86 14.13 -1.56 -5.03
C GLY A 86 14.41 -3.04 -4.73
N LEU A 87 13.42 -3.90 -4.95
CA LEU A 87 13.57 -5.34 -4.77
C LEU A 87 12.70 -6.12 -5.76
N THR A 88 13.12 -7.36 -6.00
CA THR A 88 12.31 -8.35 -6.69
C THR A 88 11.56 -9.16 -5.64
N LEU A 89 10.24 -9.24 -5.77
CA LEU A 89 9.42 -10.07 -4.90
C LEU A 89 9.60 -11.54 -5.28
N ASP A 90 9.47 -12.41 -4.29
CA ASP A 90 9.28 -13.83 -4.56
C ASP A 90 7.89 -14.08 -5.19
N GLU A 91 7.68 -15.30 -5.67
CA GLU A 91 6.46 -15.71 -6.35
C GLU A 91 5.24 -15.59 -5.43
N GLU A 92 5.36 -16.03 -4.18
CA GLU A 92 4.27 -16.00 -3.20
C GLU A 92 3.77 -14.58 -2.89
N LEU A 93 4.69 -13.63 -2.63
CA LEU A 93 4.34 -12.24 -2.39
C LEU A 93 3.82 -11.55 -3.66
N SER A 94 4.35 -11.90 -4.83
CA SER A 94 3.88 -11.36 -6.10
C SER A 94 2.43 -11.77 -6.39
N GLU A 95 2.13 -13.06 -6.24
CA GLU A 95 0.78 -13.60 -6.39
C GLU A 95 -0.19 -12.97 -5.38
N LEU A 96 0.23 -12.84 -4.12
CA LEU A 96 -0.59 -12.20 -3.10
C LEU A 96 -0.89 -10.73 -3.46
N ALA A 97 0.10 -9.99 -3.94
CA ALA A 97 -0.06 -8.58 -4.34
C ALA A 97 -1.05 -8.44 -5.52
N VAL A 98 -0.91 -9.30 -6.53
CA VAL A 98 -1.76 -9.33 -7.72
C VAL A 98 -3.19 -9.71 -7.35
N ARG A 99 -3.37 -10.82 -6.62
CA ARG A 99 -4.70 -11.28 -6.18
C ARG A 99 -5.44 -10.23 -5.36
N SER A 100 -4.71 -9.45 -4.56
CA SER A 100 -5.30 -8.35 -3.78
C SER A 100 -5.88 -7.26 -4.67
N ALA A 101 -5.22 -6.93 -5.79
CA ALA A 101 -5.73 -5.99 -6.79
C ALA A 101 -6.91 -6.59 -7.57
N GLU A 102 -6.81 -7.86 -7.97
CA GLU A 102 -7.85 -8.58 -8.73
C GLU A 102 -9.18 -8.68 -7.99
N VAL A 103 -9.15 -9.02 -6.69
CA VAL A 103 -10.36 -9.12 -5.86
C VAL A 103 -11.09 -7.76 -5.77
N LEU A 104 -10.36 -6.66 -5.92
CA LEU A 104 -10.91 -5.30 -5.94
C LEU A 104 -11.23 -4.80 -7.36
N GLY A 105 -11.00 -5.61 -8.40
CA GLY A 105 -11.21 -5.22 -9.80
C GLY A 105 -10.26 -4.13 -10.28
N LEU A 106 -9.07 -4.02 -9.68
CA LEU A 106 -8.07 -3.01 -10.01
C LEU A 106 -7.01 -3.58 -10.95
N GLU A 107 -6.84 -2.92 -12.10
CA GLU A 107 -5.83 -3.30 -13.09
C GLU A 107 -4.51 -2.55 -12.91
N ILE A 108 -4.57 -1.38 -12.27
CA ILE A 108 -3.41 -0.58 -11.88
C ILE A 108 -3.57 -0.27 -10.40
N ALA A 109 -2.66 -0.76 -9.57
CA ALA A 109 -2.78 -0.64 -8.13
C ALA A 109 -1.42 -0.61 -7.43
N GLY A 110 -1.39 -0.01 -6.24
CA GLY A 110 -0.27 -0.13 -5.31
C GLY A 110 -0.70 -0.94 -4.11
N THR A 111 -0.03 -2.04 -3.82
CA THR A 111 -0.33 -2.89 -2.66
C THR A 111 0.76 -2.71 -1.62
N ASP A 112 0.35 -2.37 -0.40
CA ASP A 112 1.22 -2.29 0.78
C ASP A 112 1.11 -3.58 1.59
N ILE A 113 2.24 -4.22 1.80
CA ILE A 113 2.37 -5.52 2.47
C ILE A 113 3.32 -5.37 3.65
N ILE A 114 2.93 -5.89 4.80
CA ILE A 114 3.84 -6.09 5.92
C ILE A 114 4.10 -7.58 6.04
N VAL A 115 5.36 -7.97 6.00
CA VAL A 115 5.82 -9.32 6.33
C VAL A 115 6.34 -9.27 7.75
N ASP A 116 5.70 -10.00 8.67
CA ASP A 116 6.13 -10.05 10.06
C ASP A 116 7.45 -10.83 10.24
N LYS A 117 7.97 -10.86 11.47
CA LYS A 117 9.25 -11.50 11.80
C LYS A 117 9.22 -13.02 11.60
N GLU A 118 8.03 -13.63 11.58
CA GLU A 118 7.81 -15.04 11.26
C GLU A 118 7.75 -15.31 9.74
N GLY A 119 7.73 -14.26 8.92
CA GLY A 119 7.61 -14.37 7.47
C GLY A 119 6.17 -14.36 6.96
N THR A 120 5.18 -14.11 7.81
CA THR A 120 3.77 -14.13 7.41
C THR A 120 3.38 -12.79 6.76
N PRO A 121 2.88 -12.79 5.50
CA PRO A 121 2.48 -11.56 4.84
C PRO A 121 1.07 -11.10 5.24
N LYS A 122 0.91 -9.78 5.42
CA LYS A 122 -0.35 -9.12 5.73
C LYS A 122 -0.57 -7.95 4.78
N ILE A 123 -1.68 -7.95 4.04
CA ILE A 123 -2.09 -6.82 3.21
C ILE A 123 -2.59 -5.69 4.10
N ILE A 124 -2.01 -4.50 3.95
CA ILE A 124 -2.33 -3.33 4.77
C ILE A 124 -3.21 -2.33 4.02
N GLU A 125 -2.90 -2.09 2.75
CA GLU A 125 -3.63 -1.15 1.88
C GLU A 125 -3.52 -1.63 0.44
N VAL A 126 -4.60 -1.45 -0.33
CA VAL A 126 -4.56 -1.51 -1.79
C VAL A 126 -5.04 -0.17 -2.32
N ASN A 127 -4.16 0.53 -3.03
CA ASN A 127 -4.37 1.88 -3.51
C ASN A 127 -4.69 1.86 -5.01
N TYR A 128 -5.85 2.39 -5.40
CA TYR A 128 -6.31 2.45 -6.79
C TYR A 128 -5.67 3.57 -7.62
N SER A 129 -5.01 4.54 -6.98
CA SER A 129 -4.33 5.66 -7.63
C SER A 129 -2.94 5.89 -7.03
N PRO A 130 -2.06 4.87 -7.08
CA PRO A 130 -0.77 4.90 -6.44
C PRO A 130 0.18 5.90 -7.11
N GLY A 131 0.88 6.71 -6.30
CA GLY A 131 2.04 7.46 -6.77
C GLY A 131 3.25 6.56 -6.92
N PHE A 132 3.98 6.67 -8.03
CA PHE A 132 5.12 5.78 -8.35
C PHE A 132 6.48 6.47 -8.49
N ARG A 133 6.56 7.81 -8.39
CA ARG A 133 7.85 8.53 -8.51
C ARG A 133 8.94 7.98 -7.59
N GLY A 134 8.61 7.65 -6.34
CA GLY A 134 9.55 7.05 -5.40
C GLY A 134 9.98 5.64 -5.79
N LEU A 135 9.07 4.85 -6.37
CA LEU A 135 9.36 3.51 -6.87
C LEU A 135 10.27 3.56 -8.09
N GLU A 136 10.02 4.47 -9.05
CA GLU A 136 10.88 4.64 -10.23
C GLU A 136 12.30 5.05 -9.81
N GLN A 137 12.43 5.93 -8.82
CA GLN A 137 13.75 6.31 -8.27
C GLN A 137 14.46 5.14 -7.59
N ALA A 138 13.73 4.30 -6.84
CA ALA A 138 14.30 3.18 -6.11
C ALA A 138 14.64 1.96 -6.97
N THR A 139 13.91 1.76 -8.08
CA THR A 139 13.98 0.56 -8.92
C THR A 139 14.62 0.81 -10.28
N GLY A 140 14.61 2.06 -10.77
CA GLY A 140 15.01 2.40 -12.14
C GLY A 140 14.01 1.96 -13.21
N VAL A 141 12.87 1.38 -12.83
CA VAL A 141 11.83 0.94 -13.77
C VAL A 141 11.04 2.17 -14.26
N ASP A 142 10.83 2.27 -15.57
CA ASP A 142 9.90 3.22 -16.17
C ASP A 142 8.46 2.70 -16.05
N ILE A 143 7.81 3.04 -14.94
CA ILE A 143 6.46 2.57 -14.61
C ILE A 143 5.43 3.26 -15.51
N ALA A 144 5.66 4.53 -15.86
CA ALA A 144 4.79 5.26 -16.77
C ALA A 144 4.66 4.55 -18.14
N SER A 145 5.78 4.14 -18.74
CA SER A 145 5.77 3.39 -20.00
C SER A 145 5.10 2.03 -19.87
N ARG A 146 5.24 1.32 -18.73
CA ARG A 146 4.54 0.05 -18.48
C ARG A 146 3.02 0.24 -18.47
N ILE A 147 2.53 1.30 -17.83
CA ILE A 147 1.10 1.64 -17.82
C ILE A 147 0.61 1.95 -19.24
N ILE A 148 1.31 2.81 -19.97
CA ILE A 148 0.93 3.19 -21.34
C ILE A 148 0.93 1.97 -22.26
N GLY A 149 1.94 1.10 -22.16
CA GLY A 149 2.04 -0.14 -22.92
C GLY A 149 0.86 -1.07 -22.65
N TYR A 150 0.52 -1.28 -21.37
CA TYR A 150 -0.63 -2.09 -20.98
C TYR A 150 -1.95 -1.55 -21.55
N VAL A 151 -2.22 -0.25 -21.34
CA VAL A 151 -3.46 0.38 -21.82
C VAL A 151 -3.55 0.34 -23.34
N SER A 152 -2.45 0.62 -24.05
CA SER A 152 -2.41 0.58 -25.51
C SER A 152 -2.70 -0.82 -26.06
N HIS A 153 -2.05 -1.84 -25.50
CA HIS A 153 -2.29 -3.23 -25.86
C HIS A 153 -3.75 -3.64 -25.59
N LYS A 154 -4.29 -3.26 -24.44
CA LYS A 154 -5.68 -3.55 -24.06
C LYS A 154 -6.69 -2.90 -25.01
N ILE A 155 -6.45 -1.66 -25.46
CA ILE A 155 -7.30 -0.97 -26.44
C ILE A 155 -7.22 -1.64 -27.82
N MET A 156 -6.05 -2.11 -28.23
CA MET A 156 -5.88 -2.80 -29.51
C MET A 156 -6.56 -4.18 -29.54
N MET A 157 -6.52 -4.91 -28.42
CA MET A 157 -7.10 -6.26 -28.30
C MET A 157 -8.59 -6.24 -27.90
N GLY A 158 -9.03 -5.21 -27.20
CA GLY A 158 -10.46 -4.96 -26.95
C GLY A 158 -11.13 -4.36 -28.18
N LYS A 159 -12.42 -4.61 -28.39
CA LYS A 159 -13.20 -3.71 -29.26
C LYS A 159 -13.10 -2.31 -28.66
N PRO A 160 -12.70 -1.27 -29.41
CA PRO A 160 -12.70 0.07 -28.86
C PRO A 160 -14.13 0.38 -28.43
N CYS A 161 -14.33 0.61 -27.13
CA CYS A 161 -15.56 1.23 -26.66
C CYS A 161 -15.42 2.70 -27.05
N ILE A 162 -15.83 3.01 -28.29
CA ILE A 162 -16.00 4.38 -28.75
C ILE A 162 -17.17 4.93 -27.93
N SER A 163 -16.86 5.47 -26.75
CA SER A 163 -17.81 6.24 -25.98
C SER A 163 -18.21 7.45 -26.82
N PRO A 164 -19.50 7.68 -27.10
CA PRO A 164 -19.96 8.80 -27.91
C PRO A 164 -20.08 10.08 -27.07
N PHE A 165 -19.03 10.42 -26.32
CA PHE A 165 -18.93 11.76 -25.73
C PHE A 165 -18.14 12.67 -26.66
#